data_AF-A0A4Z1IWA1-F1
#
_entry.id   AF-A0A4Z1IWA1-F1
#
_cell.length_a   1.000
_cell.length_b   1.000
_cell.length_c   1.000
_cell.angle_alpha   90.00
_cell.angle_beta   90.00
_cell.angle_gamma   90.00
#
_symmetry.space_group_name_H-M   'P 1'
#
loop_
_entity.id
_entity.type
_entity.pdbx_description
1 polymer ?
#
loop_
_entity_poly.entity_id
_entity_poly.type
_entity_poly.pdbx_seq_one_letter_code
_entity_poly.pdbx_strand_id
1 'polypeptide(L)'
;MFSKAFIATLLASSAAATPIVSARAASDAFGLISIRSGTNLQNQAITASGGRLWIGKDTSSYCPDTVVSNCPEGTSTTFVSGGNALGLNTEVPGGQQVYIATDYSVSFTQPHSADTHGGVVSGWNYIAGENGSLGSLSFPDYGFIACPGEGAGVYGVFLTPGGSGTGNCTGIAVATVPYTGQGPSAWEYA
;
A
#
# COMPACT_ATOMS: atom_id res chain seq x y z
N MET A 1 -8.25 52.87 -41.76
CA MET A 1 -9.01 52.15 -40.71
C MET A 1 -8.15 50.98 -40.26
N PHE A 2 -7.60 51.06 -39.04
CA PHE A 2 -6.67 50.05 -38.50
C PHE A 2 -7.47 48.91 -37.84
N SER A 3 -7.36 47.70 -38.37
CA SER A 3 -7.94 46.51 -37.75
C SER A 3 -6.88 45.82 -36.90
N LYS A 4 -7.12 45.74 -35.58
CA LYS A 4 -6.27 45.08 -34.59
C LYS A 4 -6.65 43.60 -34.51
N ALA A 5 -5.73 42.69 -34.81
CA ALA A 5 -5.90 41.27 -34.53
C ALA A 5 -5.22 40.94 -33.19
N PHE A 6 -6.01 40.50 -32.21
CA PHE A 6 -5.53 39.89 -30.97
C PHE A 6 -5.43 38.38 -31.21
N ILE A 7 -4.23 37.81 -31.05
CA ILE A 7 -4.01 36.36 -31.06
C ILE A 7 -4.04 35.91 -29.59
N ALA A 8 -5.08 35.17 -29.22
CA ALA A 8 -5.20 34.53 -27.91
C ALA A 8 -4.51 33.17 -27.95
N THR A 9 -3.42 33.02 -27.22
CA THR A 9 -2.73 31.75 -26.97
C THR A 9 -3.49 30.95 -25.90
N LEU A 10 -4.15 29.87 -26.33
CA LEU A 10 -4.72 28.87 -25.43
C LEU A 10 -3.61 27.91 -24.97
N LEU A 11 -3.24 27.96 -23.69
CA LEU A 11 -2.47 26.91 -23.04
C LEU A 11 -3.41 25.72 -22.78
N ALA A 12 -3.18 24.61 -23.47
CA ALA A 12 -3.82 23.34 -23.18
C ALA A 12 -3.17 22.73 -21.93
N SER A 13 -3.84 22.82 -20.78
CA SER A 13 -3.45 22.11 -19.57
C SER A 13 -3.77 20.62 -19.73
N SER A 14 -2.74 19.82 -19.97
CA SER A 14 -2.83 18.35 -19.93
C SER A 14 -3.00 17.91 -18.47
N ALA A 15 -4.22 17.58 -18.06
CA ALA A 15 -4.45 16.91 -16.78
C ALA A 15 -3.89 15.49 -16.87
N ALA A 16 -2.81 15.21 -16.13
CA ALA A 16 -2.31 13.85 -15.97
C ALA A 16 -3.34 13.08 -15.12
N ALA A 17 -4.08 12.17 -15.75
CA ALA A 17 -4.96 11.26 -15.04
C ALA A 17 -4.11 10.22 -14.31
N THR A 18 -3.97 10.37 -13.00
CA THR A 18 -3.40 9.33 -12.14
C THR A 18 -4.35 8.13 -12.15
N PRO A 19 -3.84 6.89 -12.31
CA PRO A 19 -4.70 5.71 -12.28
C PRO A 19 -5.30 5.57 -10.88
N ILE A 20 -6.61 5.78 -10.77
CA ILE A 20 -7.38 5.39 -9.58
C ILE A 20 -7.54 3.87 -9.68
N VAL A 21 -6.96 3.13 -8.74
CA VAL A 21 -7.19 1.68 -8.63
C VAL A 21 -8.66 1.50 -8.23
N SER A 22 -9.52 1.25 -9.21
CA SER A 22 -10.90 0.81 -8.96
C SER A 22 -10.86 -0.49 -8.17
N ALA A 23 -11.64 -0.59 -7.09
CA ALA A 23 -11.82 -1.81 -6.32
C ALA A 23 -12.21 -2.97 -7.27
N ARG A 24 -11.23 -3.79 -7.66
CA ARG A 24 -11.48 -5.03 -8.40
C ARG A 24 -12.03 -6.04 -7.42
N ALA A 25 -12.90 -6.93 -7.92
CA ALA A 25 -13.45 -8.03 -7.15
C ALA A 25 -12.32 -8.74 -6.38
N ALA A 26 -12.55 -9.02 -5.10
CA ALA A 26 -11.58 -9.51 -4.12
C ALA A 26 -10.96 -10.89 -4.43
N SER A 27 -11.20 -11.48 -5.61
CA SER A 27 -10.62 -12.77 -6.00
C SER A 27 -9.10 -12.75 -6.13
N ASP A 28 -8.51 -11.56 -6.28
CA ASP A 28 -7.07 -11.38 -6.52
C ASP A 28 -6.36 -10.68 -5.33
N ALA A 29 -7.05 -10.52 -4.21
CA ALA A 29 -6.47 -9.91 -3.02
C ALA A 29 -5.48 -10.85 -2.32
N PHE A 30 -4.53 -10.28 -1.57
CA PHE A 30 -3.49 -11.04 -0.88
C PHE A 30 -3.05 -10.37 0.42
N GLY A 31 -2.54 -11.16 1.36
CA GLY A 31 -1.83 -10.69 2.54
C GLY A 31 -0.32 -10.64 2.30
N LEU A 32 0.39 -9.89 3.14
CA LEU A 32 1.85 -9.77 3.11
C LEU A 32 2.48 -10.42 4.34
N ILE A 33 3.58 -11.12 4.14
CA ILE A 33 4.34 -11.79 5.20
C ILE A 33 5.82 -11.44 5.06
N SER A 34 6.47 -11.08 6.16
CA SER A 34 7.92 -10.85 6.21
C SER A 34 8.70 -12.16 6.27
N ILE A 35 9.78 -12.24 5.50
CA ILE A 35 10.68 -13.39 5.44
C ILE A 35 12.08 -12.93 5.83
N ARG A 36 12.56 -13.42 6.98
CA ARG A 36 13.91 -13.20 7.49
C ARG A 36 14.31 -14.32 8.46
N SER A 37 14.87 -15.39 7.89
CA SER A 37 15.20 -16.61 8.63
C SER A 37 16.12 -16.33 9.82
N GLY A 38 15.88 -17.03 10.93
CA GLY A 38 16.67 -16.90 12.16
C GLY A 38 16.39 -15.64 12.99
N THR A 39 15.30 -14.91 12.70
CA THR A 39 14.90 -13.72 13.46
C THR A 39 13.43 -13.78 13.87
N ASN A 40 13.01 -12.91 14.79
CA ASN A 40 11.61 -12.71 15.14
C ASN A 40 10.77 -12.06 14.02
N LEU A 41 11.40 -11.65 12.91
CA LEU A 41 10.74 -11.13 11.71
C LEU A 41 10.37 -12.23 10.71
N GLN A 42 10.69 -13.50 10.98
CA GLN A 42 10.29 -14.60 10.11
C GLN A 42 8.78 -14.87 10.22
N ASN A 43 8.11 -14.99 9.08
CA ASN A 43 6.70 -15.35 8.94
C ASN A 43 5.74 -14.45 9.73
N GLN A 44 6.07 -13.16 9.88
CA GLN A 44 5.18 -12.21 10.53
C GLN A 44 4.28 -11.53 9.51
N ALA A 45 3.02 -11.29 9.87
CA ALA A 45 2.11 -10.51 9.04
C ALA A 45 2.59 -9.06 8.95
N ILE A 46 2.44 -8.46 7.76
CA ILE A 46 2.59 -7.03 7.55
C ILE A 46 1.19 -6.40 7.51
N THR A 47 0.94 -5.47 8.43
CA THR A 47 -0.39 -4.90 8.69
C THR A 47 -0.41 -3.38 8.48
N ALA A 48 -1.58 -2.85 8.12
CA ALA A 48 -1.84 -1.42 8.01
C ALA A 48 -2.31 -0.86 9.36
N SER A 49 -1.62 0.16 9.85
CA SER A 49 -2.00 0.87 11.08
C SER A 49 -1.39 2.27 11.12
N GLY A 50 -2.17 3.29 11.48
CA GLY A 50 -1.72 4.67 11.61
C GLY A 50 -1.11 5.23 10.32
N GLY A 51 -1.72 4.94 9.17
CA GLY A 51 -1.26 5.40 7.84
C GLY A 51 0.03 4.73 7.32
N ARG A 52 0.54 3.68 7.98
CA ARG A 52 1.79 2.98 7.61
C ARG A 52 1.69 1.48 7.72
N LEU A 53 2.63 0.77 7.09
CA LEU A 53 2.76 -0.68 7.22
C LEU A 53 3.72 -1.07 8.35
N TRP A 54 3.33 -2.10 9.11
CA TRP A 54 4.02 -2.54 10.32
C TRP A 54 4.16 -4.05 10.36
N ILE A 55 5.13 -4.51 11.15
CA ILE A 55 5.25 -5.88 11.64
C ILE A 55 5.08 -5.84 13.16
N GLY A 56 4.28 -6.76 13.71
CA GLY A 56 4.03 -6.83 15.15
C GLY A 56 3.01 -5.83 15.69
N LYS A 57 2.21 -5.20 14.81
CA LYS A 57 1.08 -4.33 15.16
C LYS A 57 -0.20 -4.91 14.59
N ASP A 58 -1.32 -4.76 15.28
CA ASP A 58 -2.61 -5.20 14.75
C ASP A 58 -3.07 -4.28 13.62
N THR A 59 -3.88 -4.83 12.71
CA THR A 59 -4.56 -4.04 11.68
C THR A 59 -5.45 -3.01 12.36
N SER A 60 -5.37 -1.75 11.94
CA SER A 60 -6.30 -0.71 12.35
C SER A 60 -7.24 -0.38 11.21
N SER A 61 -8.54 -0.35 11.50
CA SER A 61 -9.60 -0.12 10.53
C SER A 61 -10.73 0.69 11.14
N TYR A 62 -11.55 1.30 10.29
CA TYR A 62 -12.73 2.04 10.70
C TYR A 62 -13.94 1.62 9.86
N CYS A 63 -15.08 1.51 10.52
CA CYS A 63 -16.37 1.31 9.89
C CYS A 63 -17.32 2.43 10.33
N PRO A 64 -17.86 3.23 9.38
CA PRO A 64 -18.82 4.27 9.70
C PRO A 64 -20.25 3.69 9.75
N ASP A 65 -20.57 2.97 10.83
CA ASP A 65 -21.86 2.26 11.04
C ASP A 65 -23.12 3.15 10.90
N THR A 66 -22.96 4.47 10.95
CA THR A 66 -24.05 5.44 10.76
C THR A 66 -24.47 5.63 9.30
N VAL A 67 -23.61 5.29 8.34
CA VAL A 67 -23.84 5.45 6.89
C VAL A 67 -23.70 4.15 6.10
N VAL A 68 -23.07 3.13 6.69
CA VAL A 68 -22.88 1.79 6.10
C VAL A 68 -23.41 0.76 7.08
N SER A 69 -24.24 -0.18 6.61
CA SER A 69 -24.93 -1.13 7.48
C SER A 69 -24.15 -2.41 7.78
N ASN A 70 -23.14 -2.76 6.97
CA ASN A 70 -22.34 -3.97 7.13
C ASN A 70 -20.94 -3.75 6.54
N CYS A 71 -19.95 -3.42 7.37
CA CYS A 71 -18.56 -3.41 6.94
C CYS A 71 -17.94 -4.81 7.03
N PRO A 72 -16.87 -5.07 6.28
CA PRO A 72 -15.98 -6.18 6.58
C PRO A 72 -15.42 -6.08 8.00
N GLU A 73 -14.99 -7.21 8.57
CA GLU A 73 -14.52 -7.27 9.97
C GLU A 73 -13.37 -6.31 10.28
N GLY A 74 -12.54 -5.96 9.29
CA GLY A 74 -11.45 -5.01 9.48
C GLY A 74 -10.30 -5.52 10.36
N THR A 75 -10.25 -6.83 10.62
CA THR A 75 -9.27 -7.50 11.49
C THR A 75 -7.99 -7.91 10.76
N SER A 76 -7.99 -7.87 9.42
CA SER A 76 -6.84 -8.25 8.59
C SER A 76 -6.53 -7.22 7.50
N THR A 77 -5.24 -7.04 7.26
CA THR A 77 -4.74 -6.19 6.17
C THR A 77 -4.56 -7.03 4.92
N THR A 78 -5.28 -6.68 3.85
CA THR A 78 -5.10 -7.30 2.53
C THR A 78 -4.94 -6.24 1.47
N PHE A 79 -4.34 -6.64 0.35
CA PHE A 79 -3.87 -5.75 -0.69
C PHE A 79 -4.42 -6.21 -2.04
N VAL A 80 -4.52 -5.26 -2.97
CA VAL A 80 -4.81 -5.50 -4.37
C VAL A 80 -3.71 -4.86 -5.22
N SER A 81 -3.38 -5.47 -6.34
CA SER A 81 -2.35 -4.98 -7.26
C SER A 81 -2.93 -4.74 -8.65
N GLY A 82 -2.43 -3.73 -9.36
CA GLY A 82 -2.79 -3.47 -10.75
C GLY A 82 -1.97 -2.34 -11.37
N GLY A 83 -1.52 -2.53 -12.61
CA GLY A 83 -0.84 -1.45 -13.37
C GLY A 83 0.40 -0.88 -12.68
N ASN A 84 1.19 -1.73 -12.02
CA ASN A 84 2.36 -1.37 -11.19
C ASN A 84 2.04 -0.52 -9.94
N ALA A 85 0.77 -0.45 -9.55
CA ALA A 85 0.31 0.16 -8.31
C ALA A 85 -0.12 -0.91 -7.31
N LEU A 86 -0.07 -0.56 -6.03
CA LEU A 86 -0.51 -1.42 -4.91
C LEU A 86 -1.54 -0.66 -4.08
N GLY A 87 -2.71 -1.22 -3.85
CA GLY A 87 -3.77 -0.63 -3.02
C GLY A 87 -4.08 -1.51 -1.82
N LEU A 88 -4.70 -0.91 -0.80
CA LEU A 88 -5.36 -1.67 0.25
C LEU A 88 -6.72 -2.16 -0.23
N ASN A 89 -7.06 -3.40 0.10
CA ASN A 89 -8.31 -4.03 -0.27
C ASN A 89 -9.45 -3.50 0.61
N THR A 90 -10.07 -2.41 0.17
CA THR A 90 -11.03 -1.59 0.92
C THR A 90 -12.33 -1.37 0.16
N GLU A 91 -13.42 -1.12 0.89
CA GLU A 91 -14.70 -0.70 0.29
C GLU A 91 -14.78 0.82 0.08
N VAL A 92 -14.01 1.59 0.86
CA VAL A 92 -14.14 3.05 0.88
C VAL A 92 -13.99 3.69 -0.51
N PRO A 93 -14.93 4.56 -0.93
CA PRO A 93 -14.84 5.24 -2.22
C PRO A 93 -13.52 5.99 -2.42
N GLY A 94 -12.86 5.70 -3.54
CA GLY A 94 -11.50 6.21 -3.86
C GLY A 94 -10.38 5.26 -3.43
N GLY A 95 -10.68 4.28 -2.59
CA GLY A 95 -9.74 3.31 -2.05
C GLY A 95 -8.66 3.94 -1.18
N GLN A 96 -7.61 3.17 -0.91
CA GLN A 96 -6.40 3.64 -0.23
C GLN A 96 -5.18 3.11 -0.98
N GLN A 97 -4.35 4.02 -1.48
CA GLN A 97 -3.19 3.72 -2.31
C GLN A 97 -1.97 3.52 -1.43
N VAL A 98 -1.25 2.41 -1.60
CA VAL A 98 0.05 2.18 -0.96
C VAL A 98 1.13 2.92 -1.73
N TYR A 99 2.03 3.59 -1.00
CA TYR A 99 3.12 4.37 -1.55
C TYR A 99 4.36 4.31 -0.66
N ILE A 100 5.51 4.66 -1.25
CA ILE A 100 6.75 4.87 -0.51
C ILE A 100 6.82 6.34 -0.15
N ALA A 101 6.72 6.66 1.15
CA ALA A 101 6.81 8.03 1.63
C ALA A 101 8.22 8.62 1.41
N THR A 102 8.35 9.93 1.55
CA THR A 102 9.63 10.64 1.39
C THR A 102 10.67 10.26 2.45
N ASP A 103 10.23 9.68 3.57
CA ASP A 103 11.08 9.09 4.62
C ASP A 103 11.33 7.57 4.42
N TYR A 104 10.97 7.05 3.24
CA TYR A 104 11.05 5.64 2.84
C TYR A 104 10.09 4.67 3.55
N SER A 105 9.22 5.13 4.44
CA SER A 105 8.22 4.22 4.98
C SER A 105 7.22 3.79 3.93
N VAL A 106 6.75 2.55 4.05
CA VAL A 106 5.64 2.08 3.24
C VAL A 106 4.36 2.56 3.91
N SER A 107 3.71 3.51 3.26
CA SER A 107 2.54 4.23 3.76
C SER A 107 1.33 4.00 2.86
N PHE A 108 0.17 4.43 3.32
CA PHE A 108 -1.04 4.42 2.51
C PHE A 108 -1.83 5.72 2.67
N THR A 109 -2.61 6.07 1.65
CA THR A 109 -3.38 7.32 1.67
C THR A 109 -4.51 7.25 2.69
N GLN A 110 -4.85 8.41 3.25
CA GLN A 110 -6.07 8.54 4.04
C GLN A 110 -7.28 8.18 3.16
N PRO A 111 -8.36 7.63 3.74
CA PRO A 111 -9.61 7.40 3.03
C PRO A 111 -10.10 8.66 2.29
N HIS A 112 -10.65 8.46 1.09
CA HIS A 112 -11.11 9.52 0.19
C HIS A 112 -10.04 10.51 -0.29
N SER A 113 -8.75 10.23 -0.06
CA SER A 113 -7.64 11.07 -0.49
C SER A 113 -6.67 10.30 -1.39
N ALA A 114 -6.15 11.00 -2.40
CA ALA A 114 -5.05 10.54 -3.23
C ALA A 114 -3.71 11.21 -2.87
N ASP A 115 -3.68 12.03 -1.80
CA ASP A 115 -2.48 12.77 -1.41
C ASP A 115 -1.43 11.85 -0.77
N THR A 116 -0.29 11.71 -1.43
CA THR A 116 0.86 10.93 -0.96
C THR A 116 1.98 11.80 -0.41
N HIS A 117 1.77 13.12 -0.32
CA HIS A 117 2.76 14.08 0.15
C HIS A 117 4.10 13.97 -0.61
N GLY A 118 4.03 13.70 -1.93
CA GLY A 118 5.20 13.52 -2.80
C GLY A 118 5.79 12.11 -2.80
N GLY A 119 5.12 11.14 -2.18
CA GLY A 119 5.54 9.74 -2.17
C GLY A 119 5.42 9.03 -3.53
N VAL A 120 6.15 7.93 -3.67
CA VAL A 120 6.21 7.12 -4.90
C VAL A 120 5.10 6.07 -4.90
N VAL A 121 4.20 6.14 -5.89
CA VAL A 121 2.98 5.30 -5.95
C VAL A 121 3.07 4.12 -6.93
N SER A 122 4.03 4.15 -7.86
CA SER A 122 4.11 3.20 -8.98
C SER A 122 5.48 2.55 -9.06
N GLY A 123 5.53 1.31 -9.53
CA GLY A 123 6.74 0.49 -9.59
C GLY A 123 6.62 -0.81 -8.79
N TRP A 124 5.48 -1.03 -8.13
CA TRP A 124 5.18 -2.26 -7.42
C TRP A 124 5.10 -3.44 -8.41
N ASN A 125 5.87 -4.48 -8.11
CA ASN A 125 5.87 -5.73 -8.86
C ASN A 125 5.34 -6.86 -7.97
N TYR A 126 4.10 -7.25 -8.22
CA TYR A 126 3.42 -8.37 -7.56
C TYR A 126 3.42 -9.59 -8.49
N ILE A 127 3.85 -10.72 -7.94
CA ILE A 127 3.77 -12.02 -8.60
C ILE A 127 2.99 -12.94 -7.67
N ALA A 128 1.84 -13.42 -8.13
CA ALA A 128 1.02 -14.37 -7.39
C ALA A 128 1.77 -15.70 -7.21
N GLY A 129 1.55 -16.36 -6.08
CA GLY A 129 2.04 -17.72 -5.87
C GLY A 129 1.25 -18.73 -6.69
N GLU A 130 1.91 -19.76 -7.18
CA GLU A 130 1.28 -20.85 -7.96
C GLU A 130 1.35 -22.17 -7.21
N ASN A 131 0.34 -23.03 -7.37
CA ASN A 131 0.36 -24.41 -6.84
C ASN A 131 0.68 -24.52 -5.34
N GLY A 132 0.16 -23.58 -4.53
CA GLY A 132 0.36 -23.54 -3.08
C GLY A 132 1.70 -22.94 -2.63
N SER A 133 2.50 -22.40 -3.56
CA SER A 133 3.69 -21.61 -3.21
C SER A 133 3.32 -20.19 -2.77
N LEU A 134 4.24 -19.56 -2.05
CA LEU A 134 4.15 -18.14 -1.71
C LEU A 134 4.39 -17.29 -2.96
N GLY A 135 3.64 -16.20 -3.11
CA GLY A 135 3.96 -15.17 -4.10
C GLY A 135 4.99 -14.19 -3.57
N SER A 136 5.25 -13.13 -4.33
CA SER A 136 6.23 -12.09 -3.98
C SER A 136 5.73 -10.70 -4.30
N LEU A 137 6.19 -9.75 -3.49
CA LEU A 137 6.05 -8.32 -3.73
C LEU A 137 7.44 -7.68 -3.73
N SER A 138 7.73 -6.88 -4.75
CA SER A 138 9.03 -6.22 -4.91
C SER A 138 8.85 -4.83 -5.52
N PHE A 139 9.93 -4.03 -5.48
CA PHE A 139 10.00 -2.74 -6.12
C PHE A 139 11.41 -2.59 -6.73
N PRO A 140 11.55 -2.32 -8.04
CA PRO A 140 12.85 -2.24 -8.71
C PRO A 140 13.82 -1.29 -8.01
N ASP A 141 15.09 -1.70 -7.89
CA ASP A 141 16.18 -0.94 -7.26
C ASP A 141 16.03 -0.65 -5.76
N TYR A 142 14.99 -1.17 -5.11
CA TYR A 142 14.73 -1.00 -3.69
C TYR A 142 14.70 -2.34 -2.95
N GLY A 143 14.86 -2.30 -1.63
CA GLY A 143 14.72 -3.47 -0.77
C GLY A 143 13.94 -3.14 0.51
N PHE A 144 13.13 -4.10 0.95
CA PHE A 144 12.36 -3.94 2.18
C PHE A 144 13.26 -4.05 3.40
N ILE A 145 13.06 -3.16 4.36
CA ILE A 145 13.70 -3.21 5.67
C ILE A 145 12.65 -3.04 6.76
N ALA A 146 12.85 -3.74 7.87
CA ALA A 146 12.07 -3.61 9.09
C ALA A 146 12.91 -2.84 10.13
N CYS A 147 12.43 -1.68 10.55
CA CYS A 147 13.12 -0.83 11.53
C CYS A 147 12.36 -0.85 12.86
N PRO A 148 13.04 -0.99 14.02
CA PRO A 148 12.38 -0.92 15.32
C PRO A 148 11.49 0.32 15.46
N GLY A 149 10.26 0.12 15.90
CA GLY A 149 9.22 1.13 15.97
C GLY A 149 8.80 1.51 17.39
N GLU A 150 7.50 1.72 17.58
CA GLU A 150 6.86 2.32 18.77
C GLU A 150 6.89 1.43 20.02
N GLY A 151 7.43 0.22 19.94
CA GLY A 151 7.46 -0.73 21.05
C GLY A 151 8.35 -1.93 20.77
N ALA A 152 8.64 -2.69 21.82
CA ALA A 152 9.39 -3.94 21.69
C ALA A 152 8.61 -4.93 20.79
N GLY A 153 9.28 -5.45 19.76
CA GLY A 153 8.66 -6.37 18.80
C GLY A 153 7.83 -5.70 17.70
N VAL A 154 7.67 -4.38 17.73
CA VAL A 154 7.00 -3.61 16.68
C VAL A 154 8.04 -3.03 15.73
N TYR A 155 7.85 -3.21 14.44
CA TYR A 155 8.75 -2.70 13.41
C TYR A 155 7.97 -1.96 12.33
N GLY A 156 8.42 -0.76 11.99
CA GLY A 156 7.94 -0.08 10.79
C GLY A 156 8.52 -0.74 9.54
N VAL A 157 7.71 -0.85 8.49
CA VAL A 157 8.15 -1.37 7.19
C VAL A 157 8.57 -0.20 6.30
N PHE A 158 9.80 -0.26 5.80
CA PHE A 158 10.39 0.73 4.91
C PHE A 158 10.86 0.07 3.63
N LEU A 159 10.99 0.87 2.58
CA LEU A 159 11.49 0.44 1.29
C LEU A 159 12.57 1.44 0.85
N THR A 160 13.84 1.06 0.92
CA THR A 160 14.99 1.95 0.68
C THR A 160 15.74 1.57 -0.60
N PRO A 161 16.39 2.53 -1.29
CA PRO A 161 17.26 2.23 -2.43
C PRO A 161 18.34 1.21 -2.06
N GLY A 162 18.46 0.15 -2.87
CA GLY A 162 19.38 -0.98 -2.66
C GLY A 162 19.12 -1.82 -1.41
N GLY A 163 18.03 -1.58 -0.66
CA GLY A 163 17.72 -2.30 0.57
C GLY A 163 18.72 -2.05 1.70
N SER A 164 19.48 -0.95 1.63
CA SER A 164 20.42 -0.60 2.68
C SER A 164 19.67 -0.05 3.88
N GLY A 165 19.81 -0.71 5.02
CA GLY A 165 19.29 -0.23 6.31
C GLY A 165 20.27 0.74 6.96
N THR A 166 19.75 1.79 7.60
CA THR A 166 20.53 2.63 8.51
C THR A 166 20.26 2.23 9.96
N GLY A 167 21.29 2.19 10.81
CA GLY A 167 21.12 1.87 12.23
C GLY A 167 20.67 0.42 12.48
N ASN A 168 19.64 0.23 13.30
CA ASN A 168 19.18 -1.08 13.77
C ASN A 168 18.10 -1.73 12.89
N CYS A 169 18.00 -1.33 11.63
CA CYS A 169 17.03 -1.91 10.69
C CYS A 169 17.53 -3.24 10.12
N THR A 170 16.61 -4.16 9.87
CA THR A 170 16.90 -5.48 9.30
C THR A 170 16.28 -5.62 7.93
N GLY A 171 17.07 -5.97 6.91
CA GLY A 171 16.53 -6.28 5.59
C GLY A 171 15.62 -7.51 5.63
N ILE A 172 14.45 -7.42 5.00
CA ILE A 172 13.46 -8.50 4.91
C ILE A 172 13.12 -8.75 3.44
N ALA A 173 12.74 -10.00 3.11
CA ALA A 173 11.96 -10.24 1.90
C ALA A 173 10.46 -10.19 2.26
N VAL A 174 9.61 -9.93 1.27
CA VAL A 174 8.16 -9.91 1.43
C VAL A 174 7.54 -10.97 0.54
N ALA A 175 6.90 -11.94 1.17
CA ALA A 175 6.09 -12.95 0.53
C ALA A 175 4.61 -12.53 0.52
N THR A 176 3.84 -13.06 -0.41
CA THR A 176 2.39 -12.84 -0.48
C THR A 176 1.64 -14.15 -0.30
N VAL A 177 0.48 -14.07 0.35
CA VAL A 177 -0.45 -15.19 0.54
C VAL A 177 -1.83 -14.82 -0.03
N PRO A 178 -2.48 -15.68 -0.83
CA PRO A 178 -3.82 -15.39 -1.34
C PRO A 178 -4.80 -15.11 -0.21
N TYR A 179 -5.62 -14.07 -0.36
CA TYR A 179 -6.77 -13.84 0.51
C TYR A 179 -7.95 -14.68 0.02
N THR A 180 -8.59 -15.42 0.93
CA THR A 180 -9.68 -16.36 0.60
C THR A 180 -11.05 -15.85 1.02
N GLY A 181 -11.14 -14.68 1.64
CA GLY A 181 -12.41 -14.07 2.01
C GLY A 181 -13.17 -13.54 0.80
N GLN A 182 -14.44 -13.20 1.01
CA GLN A 182 -15.29 -12.58 -0.01
C GLN A 182 -15.25 -11.07 0.15
N GLY A 183 -14.99 -10.33 -0.92
CA GLY A 183 -14.98 -8.87 -0.89
C GLY A 183 -13.77 -8.26 -0.17
N PRO A 184 -13.76 -6.93 0.02
CA PRO A 184 -12.71 -6.25 0.76
C PRO A 184 -12.61 -6.69 2.21
N SER A 185 -11.43 -6.60 2.83
CA SER A 185 -11.24 -7.07 4.21
C SER A 185 -11.38 -5.96 5.27
N ALA A 186 -11.61 -4.72 4.84
CA ALA A 186 -11.98 -3.58 5.69
C ALA A 186 -12.86 -2.60 4.88
N TRP A 187 -13.67 -1.80 5.57
CA TRP A 187 -14.26 -0.62 4.94
C TRP A 187 -13.16 0.38 4.59
N GLU A 188 -12.40 0.80 5.60
CA GLU A 188 -11.15 1.54 5.45
C GLU A 188 -10.13 1.13 6.52
N TYR A 189 -8.85 1.33 6.23
CA TYR A 189 -7.73 1.19 7.15
C TYR A 189 -7.36 2.54 7.75
N ALA A 190 -6.99 2.54 9.03
CA ALA A 190 -6.62 3.73 9.80
C ALA A 190 -5.12 3.73 10.12
#